data_AF-A0AAN6Y0I0-F1
#
_entry.id   AF-A0AAN6Y0I0-F1
#
_cell.length_a   1.000
_cell.length_b   1.000
_cell.length_c   1.000
_cell.angle_alpha   90.00
_cell.angle_beta   90.00
_cell.angle_gamma   90.00
#
_symmetry.space_group_name_H-M   'P 1'
#
loop_
_entity.id
_entity.type
_entity.pdbx_description
1 polymer ?
#
loop_
_entity_poly.entity_id
_entity_poly.type
_entity_poly.pdbx_seq_one_letter_code
_entity_poly.pdbx_strand_id
1 'polypeptide(L)'
;MDLWVEFKDDLYRKKATVASPHDLQSLKLFAEFIGESTPGVLDPSGKPTVQTVRNHFRRFVSGWSQKNPDAIISRDHTDPVTNDLKTRIRIKLGLSSMTRTRTYITLENYMYLERQLWENDPHDYVHEAYRVFISAKLKDHLYTPARLGE
;
A
#
# COMPACT_ATOMS: atom_id res chain seq x y z
N MET A 1 -5.93 -7.46 -11.24
CA MET A 1 -5.92 -8.87 -10.84
C MET A 1 -6.53 -8.96 -9.46
N ASP A 2 -7.65 -9.67 -9.30
CA ASP A 2 -8.38 -9.75 -8.03
C ASP A 2 -7.86 -10.94 -7.22
N LEU A 3 -6.87 -10.69 -6.35
CA LEU A 3 -6.17 -11.73 -5.57
C LEU A 3 -7.12 -12.63 -4.77
N TRP A 4 -8.31 -12.15 -4.41
CA TRP A 4 -9.30 -12.94 -3.68
C TRP A 4 -9.94 -14.03 -4.55
N VAL A 5 -10.13 -13.77 -5.85
CA VAL A 5 -10.64 -14.77 -6.80
C VAL A 5 -9.59 -15.86 -7.02
N GLU A 6 -8.33 -15.46 -7.22
CA GLU A 6 -7.22 -16.41 -7.39
C GLU A 6 -7.01 -17.28 -6.16
N PHE A 7 -7.14 -16.71 -4.97
CA PHE A 7 -7.10 -17.45 -3.72
C PHE A 7 -8.22 -18.49 -3.62
N LYS A 8 -9.45 -18.15 -4.02
CA LYS A 8 -10.57 -19.10 -4.05
C LYS A 8 -10.30 -20.25 -5.01
N ASP A 9 -9.74 -19.95 -6.19
CA ASP A 9 -9.37 -20.96 -7.17
C ASP A 9 -8.25 -21.87 -6.66
N ASP A 10 -7.25 -21.32 -5.98
CA ASP A 10 -6.16 -22.08 -5.35
C ASP A 10 -6.68 -23.00 -4.24
N LEU A 11 -7.56 -22.51 -3.37
CA LEU A 11 -8.20 -23.32 -2.33
C LEU A 11 -9.07 -24.44 -2.92
N TYR A 12 -9.82 -24.14 -3.97
CA TYR A 12 -10.65 -25.13 -4.65
C TYR A 12 -9.77 -26.24 -5.25
N ARG A 13 -8.66 -25.89 -5.91
CA ARG A 13 -7.68 -26.86 -6.44
C ARG A 13 -7.07 -27.73 -5.34
N LYS A 14 -6.84 -27.15 -4.15
CA LYS A 14 -6.33 -27.87 -2.96
C LYS A 14 -7.40 -28.71 -2.25
N LYS A 15 -8.64 -28.76 -2.76
CA LYS A 15 -9.81 -29.43 -2.13
C LYS A 15 -10.05 -28.97 -0.68
N ALA A 16 -9.70 -27.72 -0.39
CA ALA A 16 -9.92 -27.12 0.91
C ALA A 16 -11.37 -26.60 1.05
N THR A 17 -11.74 -26.20 2.26
CA THR A 17 -13.04 -25.60 2.59
C THR A 17 -13.33 -24.34 1.77
N VAL A 18 -14.62 -23.98 1.64
CA VAL A 18 -15.07 -22.77 0.97
C VAL A 18 -14.55 -21.53 1.71
N ALA A 19 -13.77 -20.69 1.02
CA ALA A 19 -13.27 -19.44 1.60
C ALA A 19 -14.38 -18.41 1.81
N SER A 20 -14.45 -17.88 3.03
CA SER A 20 -15.36 -16.78 3.40
C SER A 20 -14.58 -15.56 3.90
N PRO A 21 -14.90 -14.34 3.46
CA PRO A 21 -14.27 -13.13 3.99
C PRO A 21 -14.73 -12.78 5.42
N HIS A 22 -15.74 -13.49 5.93
CA HIS A 22 -16.24 -13.36 7.31
C HIS A 22 -15.73 -14.48 8.22
N ASP A 23 -14.84 -15.34 7.73
CA ASP A 23 -14.17 -16.35 8.53
C ASP A 23 -12.71 -15.95 8.78
N LEU A 24 -12.31 -15.95 10.05
CA LEU A 24 -10.96 -15.57 10.45
C LEU A 24 -9.90 -16.49 9.81
N GLN A 25 -10.18 -17.78 9.73
CA GLN A 25 -9.21 -18.74 9.20
C GLN A 25 -8.99 -18.53 7.70
N SER A 26 -10.07 -18.32 6.96
CA SER A 26 -10.03 -17.94 5.54
C SER A 26 -9.21 -16.67 5.29
N LEU A 27 -9.37 -15.63 6.12
CA LEU A 27 -8.58 -14.40 6.00
C LEU A 27 -7.09 -14.59 6.32
N LYS A 28 -6.76 -15.48 7.28
CA LYS A 28 -5.36 -15.84 7.58
C LYS A 28 -4.72 -16.59 6.41
N LEU A 29 -5.42 -17.57 5.84
CA LEU A 29 -4.96 -18.29 4.66
C LEU A 29 -4.81 -17.35 3.46
N PHE A 30 -5.71 -16.39 3.31
CA PHE A 30 -5.59 -15.38 2.27
C PHE A 30 -4.36 -14.48 2.45
N ALA A 31 -4.06 -14.07 3.68
CA ALA A 31 -2.84 -13.31 3.97
C ALA A 31 -1.57 -14.12 3.66
N GLU A 32 -1.57 -15.43 3.90
CA GLU A 32 -0.49 -16.32 3.47
C GLU A 32 -0.38 -16.39 1.94
N PHE A 33 -1.50 -16.59 1.24
CA PHE A 33 -1.57 -16.62 -0.22
C PHE A 33 -1.03 -15.32 -0.85
N ILE A 34 -1.37 -14.15 -0.29
CA ILE A 34 -0.81 -12.87 -0.74
C ILE A 34 0.71 -12.88 -0.58
N GLY A 35 1.23 -13.34 0.57
CA GLY A 35 2.67 -13.40 0.82
C GLY A 35 3.43 -14.33 -0.13
N GLU A 36 2.81 -15.43 -0.54
CA GLU A 36 3.39 -16.38 -1.51
C GLU A 36 3.33 -15.85 -2.94
N SER A 37 2.23 -15.17 -3.28
CA SER A 37 1.93 -14.73 -4.65
C SER A 37 2.50 -13.34 -4.99
N THR A 38 2.98 -12.60 -3.99
CA THR A 38 3.49 -11.24 -4.19
C THR A 38 5.03 -11.24 -4.28
N PRO A 39 5.61 -10.87 -5.42
CA PRO A 39 7.07 -10.73 -5.52
C PRO A 39 7.56 -9.54 -4.68
N GLY A 40 8.65 -9.75 -3.95
CA GLY A 40 9.34 -8.70 -3.21
C GLY A 40 10.31 -7.91 -4.08
N VAL A 41 10.25 -6.58 -3.99
CA VAL A 41 11.16 -5.67 -4.70
C VAL A 41 12.31 -5.19 -3.81
N LEU A 42 12.10 -5.12 -2.49
CA LEU A 42 13.07 -4.55 -1.56
C LEU A 42 14.08 -5.56 -1.04
N ASP A 43 13.66 -6.81 -0.88
CA ASP A 43 14.53 -7.88 -0.41
C ASP A 43 15.26 -8.50 -1.61
N PRO A 44 16.60 -8.60 -1.59
CA PRO A 44 17.36 -9.28 -2.63
C PRO A 44 16.92 -10.73 -2.87
N SER A 45 16.34 -11.38 -1.86
CA SER A 45 15.81 -12.74 -1.92
C SER A 45 14.45 -12.81 -2.64
N GLY A 46 13.93 -11.68 -3.15
CA GLY A 46 12.64 -11.59 -3.83
C GLY A 46 11.43 -11.75 -2.91
N LYS A 47 11.62 -11.69 -1.58
CA LYS A 47 10.55 -11.88 -0.59
C LYS A 47 9.81 -10.57 -0.31
N PRO A 48 8.46 -10.56 -0.29
CA PRO A 48 7.72 -9.36 0.02
C PRO A 48 7.90 -8.97 1.49
N THR A 49 7.73 -7.68 1.78
CA THR A 49 7.75 -7.22 3.17
C THR A 49 6.43 -7.50 3.87
N VAL A 50 6.46 -7.61 5.19
CA VAL A 50 5.26 -7.64 6.05
C VAL A 50 4.31 -6.49 5.69
N GLN A 51 4.84 -5.30 5.44
CA GLN A 51 4.03 -4.13 5.10
C GLN A 51 3.36 -4.25 3.72
N THR A 52 4.04 -4.86 2.74
CA THR A 52 3.48 -5.13 1.42
C THR A 52 2.24 -6.02 1.53
N VAL A 53 2.38 -7.18 2.19
CA VAL A 53 1.26 -8.13 2.37
C VAL A 53 0.11 -7.47 3.14
N ARG A 54 0.42 -6.73 4.21
CA ARG A 54 -0.58 -5.97 4.98
C ARG A 54 -1.33 -4.94 4.15
N ASN A 55 -0.64 -4.24 3.25
CA ASN A 55 -1.26 -3.24 2.38
C ASN A 55 -2.20 -3.90 1.36
N HIS A 56 -1.81 -5.02 0.75
CA HIS A 56 -2.69 -5.79 -0.13
C HIS A 56 -3.94 -6.28 0.61
N PHE A 57 -3.76 -6.85 1.81
CA PHE A 57 -4.87 -7.28 2.65
C PHE A 57 -5.83 -6.13 3.00
N ARG A 58 -5.31 -4.95 3.39
CA ARG A 58 -6.13 -3.76 3.67
C ARG A 58 -6.90 -3.26 2.44
N ARG A 59 -6.27 -3.27 1.27
CA ARG A 59 -6.93 -2.89 0.02
C ARG A 59 -8.08 -3.85 -0.31
N PHE A 60 -7.88 -5.14 -0.07
CA PHE A 60 -8.96 -6.13 -0.17
C PHE A 60 -10.11 -5.82 0.79
N VAL A 61 -9.84 -5.67 2.09
CA VAL A 61 -10.88 -5.38 3.09
C VAL A 61 -11.66 -4.11 2.74
N SER A 62 -10.95 -3.03 2.41
CA SER A 62 -11.56 -1.75 2.03
C SER A 62 -12.42 -1.90 0.77
N GLY A 63 -11.87 -2.54 -0.27
CA GLY A 63 -12.57 -2.77 -1.53
C GLY A 63 -13.78 -3.69 -1.37
N TRP A 64 -13.72 -4.67 -0.46
CA TRP A 64 -14.85 -5.54 -0.13
C TRP A 64 -15.97 -4.74 0.52
N SER A 65 -15.67 -3.96 1.56
CA SER A 65 -16.66 -3.15 2.27
C SER A 65 -17.30 -2.08 1.37
N GLN A 66 -16.54 -1.53 0.42
CA GLN A 66 -17.09 -0.58 -0.55
C GLN A 66 -18.07 -1.24 -1.53
N LYS A 67 -17.80 -2.48 -1.96
CA LYS A 67 -18.68 -3.24 -2.88
C LYS A 67 -19.86 -3.90 -2.17
N ASN A 68 -19.71 -4.25 -0.89
CA ASN A 68 -20.69 -4.98 -0.09
C ASN A 68 -20.95 -4.23 1.23
N PRO A 69 -21.70 -3.11 1.19
CA PRO A 69 -21.94 -2.28 2.37
C PRO A 69 -22.70 -3.02 3.48
N ASP A 70 -23.53 -4.02 3.14
CA ASP A 70 -24.29 -4.81 4.10
C ASP A 70 -23.49 -5.98 4.72
N ALA A 71 -22.31 -6.27 4.17
CA ALA A 71 -21.47 -7.40 4.57
C ALA A 71 -20.03 -6.93 4.86
N ILE A 72 -19.90 -6.03 5.83
CA ILE A 72 -18.62 -5.47 6.26
C ILE A 72 -17.79 -6.53 7.00
N ILE A 73 -16.51 -6.60 6.70
CA ILE A 73 -15.56 -7.43 7.46
C ILE A 73 -15.26 -6.72 8.79
N SER A 74 -15.73 -7.28 9.90
CA SER A 74 -15.51 -6.70 11.24
C SER A 74 -14.02 -6.60 11.58
N ARG A 75 -13.66 -5.59 12.38
CA ARG A 75 -12.31 -5.44 12.93
C ARG A 75 -11.86 -6.63 13.77
N ASP A 76 -12.81 -7.33 14.39
CA ASP A 76 -12.56 -8.57 15.15
C ASP A 76 -11.94 -9.67 14.29
N HIS A 77 -12.15 -9.62 12.97
CA HIS A 77 -11.53 -10.54 12.02
C HIS A 77 -10.23 -9.96 11.43
N THR A 78 -10.15 -8.65 11.19
CA THR A 78 -8.98 -8.04 10.53
C THR A 78 -7.79 -7.83 11.45
N ASP A 79 -8.03 -7.50 12.72
CA ASP A 79 -6.96 -7.20 13.69
C ASP A 79 -6.16 -8.45 14.05
N PRO A 80 -6.78 -9.62 14.32
CA PRO A 80 -6.02 -10.84 14.54
C PRO A 80 -5.21 -11.26 13.32
N VAL A 81 -5.71 -11.10 12.09
CA VAL A 81 -4.93 -11.39 10.86
C VAL A 81 -3.72 -10.47 10.78
N THR A 82 -3.91 -9.18 11.06
CA THR A 82 -2.82 -8.19 11.04
C THR A 82 -1.76 -8.49 12.09
N ASN A 83 -2.15 -8.97 13.26
CA ASN A 83 -1.22 -9.39 14.31
C ASN A 83 -0.49 -10.68 13.93
N ASP A 84 -1.21 -11.66 13.38
CA ASP A 84 -0.65 -12.92 12.88
C ASP A 84 0.35 -12.71 11.73
N LEU A 85 0.13 -11.68 10.92
CA LEU A 85 1.02 -11.26 9.84
C LEU A 85 2.39 -10.82 10.37
N LYS A 86 2.44 -10.15 11.52
CA LYS A 86 3.69 -9.71 12.16
C LYS A 86 4.45 -10.84 12.85
N THR A 87 3.76 -11.90 13.25
CA THR A 87 4.31 -13.01 14.04
C THR A 87 4.40 -14.28 13.19
N ARG A 88 3.34 -15.09 13.17
CA ARG A 88 3.31 -16.44 12.59
C ARG A 88 3.56 -16.44 11.10
N ILE A 89 2.84 -15.64 10.32
CA ILE A 89 2.92 -15.65 8.85
C ILE A 89 4.29 -15.12 8.40
N ARG A 90 4.81 -14.09 9.06
CA ARG A 90 6.16 -13.57 8.81
C ARG A 90 7.20 -14.68 8.95
N ILE A 91 7.17 -15.42 10.07
CA ILE A 91 8.11 -16.50 10.34
C ILE A 91 7.93 -17.64 9.34
N LYS A 92 6.68 -18.06 9.08
CA LYS A 92 6.34 -19.16 8.17
C LYS A 92 6.82 -18.92 6.73
N LEU A 93 6.62 -17.72 6.19
CA LEU A 93 6.94 -17.39 4.80
C LEU A 93 8.32 -16.75 4.60
N GLY A 94 9.00 -16.40 5.70
CA GLY A 94 10.24 -15.63 5.66
C GLY A 94 10.04 -14.22 5.12
N LEU A 95 8.96 -13.53 5.53
CA LEU A 95 8.66 -12.18 5.04
C LEU A 95 9.73 -11.18 5.48
N SER A 96 10.11 -10.30 4.56
CA SER A 96 11.14 -9.31 4.81
C SER A 96 10.69 -8.24 5.81
N SER A 97 11.61 -7.80 6.66
CA SER A 97 11.43 -6.62 7.53
C SER A 97 12.12 -5.37 6.98
N MET A 98 12.68 -5.44 5.77
CA MET A 98 13.32 -4.29 5.13
C MET A 98 12.31 -3.16 4.93
N THR A 99 12.76 -1.95 5.20
CA THR A 99 12.01 -0.72 4.92
C THR A 99 12.72 0.04 3.82
N ARG A 100 11.97 0.75 2.99
CA ARG A 100 12.58 1.70 2.05
C ARG A 100 13.33 2.76 2.85
N THR A 101 14.54 3.05 2.42
CA THR A 101 15.23 4.26 2.85
C THR A 101 14.34 5.46 2.55
N ARG A 102 14.15 6.31 3.56
CA ARG A 102 13.42 7.56 3.35
C ARG A 102 14.22 8.41 2.39
N THR A 103 13.59 8.79 1.28
CA THR A 103 14.10 9.84 0.42
C THR A 103 13.62 11.18 0.96
N TYR A 104 14.47 12.19 0.88
CA TYR A 104 14.14 13.55 1.26
C TYR A 104 14.40 14.44 0.05
N ILE A 105 13.55 15.45 -0.14
CA ILE A 105 13.83 16.52 -1.09
C ILE A 105 15.01 17.31 -0.53
N THR A 106 16.07 17.43 -1.32
CA THR A 106 17.22 18.29 -1.01
C THR A 106 16.99 19.69 -1.56
N LEU A 107 17.79 20.66 -1.12
CA LEU A 107 17.76 22.02 -1.67
C LEU A 107 18.00 22.02 -3.19
N GLU A 108 18.90 21.17 -3.68
CA GLU A 108 19.17 21.01 -5.12
C GLU A 108 17.95 20.51 -5.89
N ASN A 109 17.26 19.49 -5.36
CA ASN A 109 16.01 19.00 -5.94
C ASN A 109 14.96 20.12 -6.01
N TYR A 110 14.85 20.92 -4.95
CA TYR A 110 13.95 22.06 -4.92
C TYR A 110 14.33 23.12 -5.97
N MET A 111 15.60 23.51 -6.07
CA MET A 111 16.07 24.47 -7.08
C MET A 111 15.77 23.98 -8.50
N TYR A 112 15.94 22.68 -8.75
CA TYR A 112 15.59 22.07 -10.02
C TYR A 112 14.08 22.15 -10.29
N LEU A 113 13.23 21.84 -9.31
CA LEU A 113 11.77 21.91 -9.45
C LEU A 113 11.27 23.33 -9.73
N GLU A 114 11.78 24.33 -9.00
CA GLU A 114 11.47 25.75 -9.25
C GLU A 114 11.90 26.15 -10.66
N ARG A 115 13.09 25.77 -11.08
CA ARG A 115 13.58 26.06 -12.43
C ARG A 115 12.69 25.45 -13.50
N GLN A 116 12.29 24.19 -13.33
CA GLN A 116 11.36 23.54 -14.26
C GLN A 116 10.02 24.28 -14.31
N LEU A 117 9.45 24.61 -13.15
CA LEU A 117 8.18 25.33 -13.03
C LEU A 117 8.19 26.70 -13.74
N TRP A 118 9.30 27.44 -13.65
CA TRP A 118 9.38 28.79 -14.21
C TRP A 118 9.92 28.85 -15.64
N GLU A 119 10.91 28.03 -15.98
CA GLU A 119 11.63 28.13 -17.26
C GLU A 119 11.18 27.07 -18.29
N ASN A 120 10.76 25.89 -17.86
CA ASN A 120 10.57 24.73 -18.73
C ASN A 120 9.24 23.99 -18.47
N ASP A 121 8.22 24.72 -18.02
CA ASP A 121 6.90 24.15 -17.79
C ASP A 121 6.00 24.36 -19.02
N PRO A 122 5.68 23.30 -19.79
CA PRO A 122 4.81 23.41 -20.95
C PRO A 122 3.32 23.49 -20.56
N HIS A 123 2.99 23.44 -19.26
CA HIS A 123 1.61 23.48 -18.80
C HIS A 123 0.98 24.87 -19.01
N ASP A 124 -0.12 24.89 -19.75
CA ASP A 124 -0.96 26.07 -19.94
C ASP A 124 -1.94 26.21 -18.77
N TYR A 125 -1.60 27.05 -17.81
CA TYR A 125 -2.43 27.29 -16.63
C TYR A 125 -3.63 28.17 -17.00
N VAL A 126 -4.83 27.77 -16.58
CA VAL A 126 -6.05 28.62 -16.71
C VAL A 126 -5.83 30.02 -16.13
N HIS A 127 -5.05 30.10 -15.04
CA HIS A 127 -4.59 31.35 -14.44
C HIS A 127 -3.12 31.21 -14.01
N GLU A 128 -2.24 32.13 -14.45
CA GLU A 128 -0.82 32.13 -14.06
C GLU A 128 -0.58 32.19 -12.54
N ALA A 129 -1.56 32.68 -11.77
CA ALA A 129 -1.53 32.62 -10.32
C ALA A 129 -1.34 31.19 -9.78
N TYR A 130 -1.78 30.15 -10.49
CA TYR A 130 -1.55 28.75 -10.09
C TYR A 130 -0.06 28.41 -10.04
N ARG A 131 0.75 28.91 -10.97
CA ARG A 131 2.20 28.70 -10.97
C ARG A 131 2.84 29.32 -9.72
N VAL A 132 2.40 30.52 -9.35
CA VAL A 132 2.82 31.20 -8.10
C VAL A 132 2.42 30.37 -6.87
N PHE A 133 1.19 29.85 -6.82
CA PHE A 133 0.72 29.01 -5.71
C PHE A 133 1.50 27.70 -5.59
N ILE A 134 1.87 27.07 -6.71
CA ILE A 134 2.70 25.86 -6.70
C ILE A 134 4.08 26.18 -6.12
N SER A 135 4.73 27.27 -6.58
CA SER A 135 6.03 27.70 -6.03
C SER A 135 5.94 28.00 -4.53
N ALA A 136 4.90 28.70 -4.09
CA ALA A 136 4.69 28.98 -2.67
C ALA A 136 4.53 27.71 -1.84
N LYS A 137 3.78 26.71 -2.34
CA LYS A 137 3.64 25.40 -1.67
C LYS A 137 4.95 24.62 -1.62
N LEU A 138 5.75 24.64 -2.70
CA LEU A 138 7.07 24.01 -2.71
C LEU A 138 7.99 24.64 -1.66
N LYS A 139 7.97 25.97 -1.52
CA LYS A 139 8.71 26.70 -0.48
C LYS A 139 8.25 26.33 0.91
N ASP A 140 6.94 26.29 1.13
CA ASP A 140 6.38 25.94 2.42
C ASP A 140 6.83 24.56 2.89
N HIS A 141 6.78 23.54 2.02
CA HIS A 141 7.28 22.20 2.33
C HIS A 141 8.81 22.07 2.43
N LEU A 142 9.56 23.05 1.90
CA LEU A 142 11.02 23.10 2.08
C LEU A 142 11.40 23.67 3.45
N TYR A 143 10.73 24.76 3.85
CA TYR A 143 11.05 25.48 5.09
C TYR A 143 10.28 24.98 6.31
N THR A 144 9.24 24.17 6.09
CA THR A 144 8.44 23.58 7.16
C THR A 144 8.28 22.07 6.93
N PRO A 145 8.09 21.29 7.99
CA PRO A 145 7.74 19.88 7.89
C PRO A 145 6.23 19.65 7.63
N ALA A 146 5.51 20.66 7.10
CA ALA A 146 4.07 20.59 6.90
C ALA A 146 3.66 19.41 6.02
N ARG A 147 2.59 18.71 6.41
CA ARG A 147 2.05 17.58 5.66
C ARG A 147 1.01 18.02 4.65
N LEU A 148 0.81 17.21 3.62
CA LEU A 148 -0.28 17.42 2.66
C LEU A 148 -1.63 17.37 3.40
N GLY A 149 -2.29 18.52 3.59
CA GLY A 149 -3.59 18.66 4.26
C GLY A 149 -3.58 19.46 5.56
N GLU A 150 -2.40 19.81 6.08
CA GLU A 150 -2.21 20.94 7.00
C GLU A 150 -2.22 22.26 6.21
#